data_AF-A0A9P3E3E5-F1
#
_entry.id   AF-A0A9P3E3E5-F1
#
_cell.length_a   1.000
_cell.length_b   1.000
_cell.length_c   1.000
_cell.angle_alpha   90.00
_cell.angle_beta   90.00
_cell.angle_gamma   90.00
#
_symmetry.space_group_name_H-M   'P 1'
#
loop_
_entity.id
_entity.type
_entity.pdbx_description
1 polymer ?
#
loop_
_entity_poly.entity_id
_entity_poly.type
_entity_poly.pdbx_seq_one_letter_code
_entity_poly.pdbx_strand_id
1 'polypeptide(L)'
;MPYQILASGYRPNFSLLSFEPESAKLKLVADSPAPDSASWVEEAVKQSGPGKVIYSCSEGEKEGLAVSLKLDRDKVEVTSSRKTRGAPAHILPLKDGSGVLYATYMGGTVVYFPLNPDGTLSSTSASPDLEFPFPYKDHGPDEERQESPHLHQVLEAKDGKIYAVDLGSDRVWVIRRSGVDALEIVGWLQLPEGAGPRHAVFSPDEKHLYVLTELTHSLFVFSLTSASYPSHPLPDFSINIVPPTVPATHQKYMDSAEVRLNPAVPNVIYASNRWELHVKEKNPGLPEIKEKQPGDAVAVVLLSEDGARVEEVKHVRTGCDAIRAMRVSPDGKYVALAGQEGGGFEVWQVGGKRGDEWKLAAKDDSIHGVTDCLWL
;
A
#
# COMPACT_ATOMS: atom_id res chain seq x y z
N MET A 1 12.20 10.12 22.40
CA MET A 1 12.75 10.76 21.19
C MET A 1 11.60 10.97 20.23
N PRO A 2 11.59 12.06 19.44
CA PRO A 2 10.57 12.26 18.42
C PRO A 2 10.68 11.16 17.35
N TYR A 3 9.54 10.78 16.78
CA TYR A 3 9.51 9.96 15.57
C TYR A 3 9.76 10.87 14.36
N GLN A 4 10.45 10.34 13.36
CA GLN A 4 10.55 10.97 12.06
C GLN A 4 9.67 10.23 11.05
N ILE A 5 9.00 10.98 10.19
CA ILE A 5 8.11 10.44 9.16
C ILE A 5 8.42 11.14 7.85
N LEU A 6 8.73 10.37 6.80
CA LEU A 6 8.85 10.89 5.45
C LEU A 6 7.50 10.77 4.75
N ALA A 7 6.93 11.88 4.30
CA ALA A 7 5.69 11.91 3.50
C ALA A 7 6.01 12.13 2.02
N SER A 8 5.37 11.35 1.15
CA SER A 8 5.49 11.43 -0.31
C SER A 8 4.12 11.42 -0.97
N GLY A 9 4.04 11.87 -2.22
CA GLY A 9 2.81 11.70 -3.00
C GLY A 9 2.70 12.59 -4.24
N TYR A 10 1.47 12.95 -4.57
CA TYR A 10 1.10 13.85 -5.66
C TYR A 10 1.33 15.31 -5.27
N ARG A 11 2.60 15.62 -4.98
CA ARG A 11 3.05 16.89 -4.44
C ARG A 11 4.52 17.12 -4.83
N PRO A 12 4.99 18.38 -4.86
CA PRO A 12 6.32 18.71 -5.38
C PRO A 12 7.48 18.31 -4.46
N ASN A 13 7.19 17.92 -3.20
CA ASN A 13 8.20 17.71 -2.18
C ASN A 13 8.05 16.35 -1.48
N PHE A 14 9.19 15.75 -1.14
CA PHE A 14 9.30 14.86 0.01
C PHE A 14 9.33 15.73 1.28
N SER A 15 8.41 15.51 2.21
CA SER A 15 8.39 16.24 3.49
C SER A 15 8.86 15.35 4.62
N LEU A 16 9.90 15.78 5.32
CA LEU A 16 10.32 15.18 6.57
C LEU A 16 9.55 15.82 7.72
N LEU A 17 8.81 15.01 8.47
CA LEU A 17 8.01 15.41 9.61
C LEU A 17 8.62 14.89 10.90
N SER A 18 8.43 15.63 11.99
CA SER A 18 8.75 15.22 13.36
C SER A 18 7.46 15.11 14.15
N PHE A 19 7.23 13.95 14.76
CA PHE A 19 6.15 13.71 15.69
C PHE A 19 6.67 13.53 17.11
N GLU A 20 6.23 14.40 18.03
CA GLU A 20 6.55 14.39 19.45
C GLU A 20 5.33 13.91 20.25
N PRO A 21 5.30 12.65 20.73
CA PRO A 21 4.13 12.11 21.43
C PRO A 21 3.75 12.85 22.72
N GLU A 22 4.74 13.24 23.52
CA GLU A 22 4.51 13.88 24.82
C GLU A 22 3.81 15.24 24.69
N SER A 23 4.12 15.97 23.61
CA SER A 23 3.58 17.29 23.35
C SER A 23 2.41 17.29 22.36
N ALA A 24 2.06 16.12 21.79
CA ALA A 24 1.04 15.97 20.76
C ALA A 24 1.30 16.86 19.53
N LYS A 25 2.57 17.05 19.15
CA LYS A 25 2.96 17.95 18.05
C LYS A 25 3.48 17.18 16.86
N LEU A 26 2.93 17.49 15.69
CA LEU A 26 3.47 17.17 14.38
C LEU A 26 4.06 18.45 13.78
N LYS A 27 5.26 18.39 13.21
CA LYS A 27 5.94 19.54 12.62
C LYS A 27 6.63 19.16 11.32
N LEU A 28 6.51 20.01 10.31
CA LEU A 28 7.40 19.97 9.15
C LEU A 28 8.82 20.34 9.59
N VAL A 29 9.77 19.44 9.34
CA VAL A 29 11.21 19.64 9.59
C VAL A 29 11.87 20.26 8.36
N ALA A 30 11.67 19.63 7.21
CA ALA A 30 12.26 20.04 5.96
C ALA A 30 11.44 19.53 4.77
N ASP A 31 11.51 20.28 3.67
CA ASP A 31 11.05 19.86 2.36
C ASP A 31 12.25 19.66 1.44
N SER A 32 12.20 18.59 0.65
CA SER A 32 13.16 18.33 -0.41
C SER A 32 12.41 18.09 -1.73
N PRO A 33 12.90 18.57 -2.88
CA PRO A 33 12.22 18.37 -4.16
C PRO A 33 11.98 16.88 -4.44
N ALA A 34 10.78 16.54 -4.87
CA ALA A 34 10.40 15.21 -5.34
C ALA A 34 10.23 15.20 -6.87
N PRO A 35 10.44 14.04 -7.52
CA PRO A 35 9.93 13.81 -8.86
C PRO A 35 8.40 13.98 -8.90
N ASP A 36 7.86 14.23 -10.10
CA ASP A 36 6.41 14.28 -10.29
C ASP A 36 5.77 12.97 -9.83
N SER A 37 4.66 13.08 -9.09
CA SER A 37 3.89 11.94 -8.60
C SER A 37 4.74 10.87 -7.88
N ALA A 38 5.57 11.30 -6.92
CA ALA A 38 6.37 10.41 -6.08
C ALA A 38 5.52 9.65 -5.06
N SER A 39 4.77 8.66 -5.55
CA SER A 39 3.58 8.15 -4.87
C SER A 39 3.84 7.15 -3.74
N TRP A 40 5.04 6.55 -3.69
CA TRP A 40 5.39 5.48 -2.76
C TRP A 40 6.83 5.61 -2.28
N VAL A 41 7.11 5.24 -1.03
CA VAL A 41 8.47 5.21 -0.46
C VAL A 41 8.73 3.95 0.36
N GLU A 42 9.92 3.38 0.24
CA GLU A 42 10.38 2.25 1.06
C GLU A 42 11.84 2.41 1.50
N GLU A 43 12.14 2.09 2.76
CA GLU A 43 13.52 2.07 3.24
C GLU A 43 14.29 0.88 2.67
N ALA A 44 15.56 1.07 2.32
CA ALA A 44 16.43 -0.03 1.93
C ALA A 44 16.63 -1.02 3.09
N VAL A 45 16.59 -2.32 2.78
CA VAL A 45 16.86 -3.39 3.76
C VAL A 45 18.31 -3.33 4.28
N LYS A 46 19.25 -2.86 3.43
CA LYS A 46 20.66 -2.69 3.78
C LYS A 46 21.08 -1.23 3.57
N GLN A 47 21.62 -0.64 4.62
CA GLN A 47 22.14 0.72 4.60
C GLN A 47 23.62 0.75 4.22
N SER A 48 24.02 1.75 3.43
CA SER A 48 25.34 1.91 2.85
C SER A 48 25.99 3.24 3.31
N GLY A 49 26.57 3.21 4.50
CA GLY A 49 27.26 4.38 5.09
C GLY A 49 26.33 5.33 5.86
N PRO A 50 26.73 6.61 6.04
CA PRO A 50 25.94 7.57 6.80
C PRO A 50 24.71 8.06 6.01
N GLY A 51 23.60 8.23 6.73
CA GLY A 51 22.29 8.53 6.16
C GLY A 51 21.43 7.27 5.96
N LYS A 52 20.27 7.43 5.32
CA LYS A 52 19.36 6.35 4.95
C LYS A 52 19.17 6.30 3.44
N VAL A 53 19.33 5.13 2.85
CA VAL A 53 18.92 4.83 1.48
C VAL A 53 17.43 4.49 1.49
N ILE A 54 16.70 5.18 0.63
CA ILE A 54 15.25 5.04 0.46
C ILE A 54 14.98 4.87 -1.04
N TYR A 55 13.93 4.15 -1.38
CA TYR A 55 13.46 4.01 -2.76
C TYR A 55 12.12 4.72 -2.91
N SER A 56 11.93 5.36 -4.06
CA SER A 56 10.70 6.06 -4.43
C SER A 56 10.40 5.78 -5.90
N CYS A 57 9.25 6.24 -6.35
CA CYS A 57 8.88 6.16 -7.76
C CYS A 57 8.44 7.52 -8.33
N SER A 58 8.06 7.53 -9.61
CA SER A 58 7.29 8.58 -10.27
C SER A 58 6.24 7.90 -11.15
N GLU A 59 4.95 8.12 -10.86
CA GLU A 59 3.80 7.46 -11.51
C GLU A 59 3.47 8.05 -12.90
N GLY A 60 4.41 8.01 -13.84
CA GLY A 60 4.14 8.43 -15.22
C GLY A 60 3.37 7.37 -16.02
N GLU A 61 2.23 7.74 -16.62
CA GLU A 61 1.31 6.79 -17.29
C GLU A 61 1.95 6.00 -18.45
N LYS A 62 2.69 6.69 -19.33
CA LYS A 62 3.38 6.04 -20.47
C LYS A 62 4.75 5.50 -20.08
N GLU A 63 5.46 6.24 -19.24
CA GLU A 63 6.79 5.93 -18.74
C GLU A 63 6.92 6.55 -17.35
N GLY A 64 7.21 5.72 -16.35
CA GLY A 64 7.47 6.15 -14.98
C GLY A 64 8.95 6.04 -14.63
N LEU A 65 9.27 6.34 -13.36
CA LEU A 65 10.62 6.21 -12.82
C LEU A 65 10.65 5.35 -11.56
N ALA A 66 11.63 4.45 -11.48
CA ALA A 66 12.18 3.93 -10.24
C ALA A 66 13.29 4.86 -9.77
N VAL A 67 13.32 5.21 -8.49
CA VAL A 67 14.19 6.26 -7.94
C VAL A 67 14.87 5.75 -6.67
N SER A 68 16.18 5.93 -6.56
CA SER A 68 16.89 5.83 -5.28
C SER A 68 17.12 7.21 -4.70
N LEU A 69 16.97 7.31 -3.39
CA LEU A 69 17.09 8.51 -2.59
C LEU A 69 18.12 8.29 -1.48
N LYS A 70 18.75 9.37 -1.07
CA LYS A 70 19.52 9.44 0.17
C LYS A 70 18.92 10.48 1.10
N LEU A 71 18.53 10.06 2.29
CA LEU A 71 18.22 10.94 3.41
C LEU A 71 19.48 11.13 4.24
N ASP A 72 20.05 12.34 4.22
CA ASP A 72 21.14 12.74 5.10
C ASP A 72 20.64 13.86 6.03
N ARG A 73 20.50 13.52 7.31
CA ARG A 73 19.87 14.36 8.35
C ARG A 73 18.44 14.72 8.01
N ASP A 74 18.21 15.92 7.47
CA ASP A 74 16.91 16.49 7.11
C ASP A 74 16.74 16.69 5.61
N LYS A 75 17.75 16.35 4.80
CA LYS A 75 17.73 16.53 3.34
C LYS A 75 17.56 15.20 2.63
N VAL A 76 16.59 15.14 1.73
CA VAL A 76 16.40 14.02 0.80
C VAL A 76 16.95 14.42 -0.57
N GLU A 77 17.81 13.59 -1.13
CA GLU A 77 18.39 13.79 -2.46
C GLU A 77 18.12 12.60 -3.35
N VAL A 78 17.75 12.86 -4.61
CA VAL A 78 17.70 11.81 -5.64
C VAL A 78 19.12 11.41 -6.03
N THR A 79 19.47 10.15 -5.83
CA THR A 79 20.81 9.61 -6.11
C THR A 79 20.90 8.89 -7.44
N SER A 80 19.83 8.21 -7.86
CA SER A 80 19.74 7.62 -9.20
C SER A 80 18.29 7.38 -9.60
N SER A 81 18.05 7.22 -10.90
CA SER A 81 16.73 6.87 -11.43
C SER A 81 16.83 5.93 -12.64
N ARG A 82 15.82 5.10 -12.84
CA ARG A 82 15.65 4.25 -14.02
C ARG A 82 14.20 4.30 -14.51
N LYS A 83 14.02 4.15 -15.82
CA LYS A 83 12.69 4.10 -16.42
C LYS A 83 11.97 2.80 -16.06
N THR A 84 10.67 2.89 -15.83
CA THR A 84 9.75 1.75 -15.73
C THR A 84 8.75 1.80 -16.88
N ARG A 85 8.19 0.64 -17.25
CA ARG A 85 7.07 0.60 -18.17
C ARG A 85 5.81 1.07 -17.45
N GLY A 86 5.24 2.19 -17.90
CA GLY A 86 4.10 2.83 -17.25
C GLY A 86 4.34 3.19 -15.78
N ALA A 87 3.23 3.42 -15.06
CA ALA A 87 3.20 4.01 -13.73
C ALA A 87 3.53 2.98 -12.63
N PRO A 88 4.71 3.07 -11.96
CA PRO A 88 5.06 2.23 -10.81
C PRO A 88 4.22 2.58 -9.57
N ALA A 89 3.46 1.62 -9.04
CA ALA A 89 2.52 1.83 -7.94
C ALA A 89 3.01 1.32 -6.57
N HIS A 90 3.99 0.41 -6.54
CA HIS A 90 4.54 -0.14 -5.29
C HIS A 90 5.98 -0.60 -5.45
N ILE A 91 6.74 -0.52 -4.36
CA ILE A 91 8.18 -0.80 -4.29
C ILE A 91 8.43 -1.92 -3.28
N LEU A 92 9.33 -2.84 -3.59
CA LEU A 92 9.79 -3.87 -2.65
C LEU A 92 11.30 -4.02 -2.72
N PRO A 93 12.05 -3.47 -1.76
CA PRO A 93 13.46 -3.81 -1.57
C PRO A 93 13.57 -5.26 -1.10
N LEU A 94 14.35 -6.08 -1.80
CA LEU A 94 14.47 -7.50 -1.47
C LEU A 94 15.20 -7.72 -0.14
N LYS A 95 14.78 -8.74 0.61
CA LYS A 95 15.35 -9.13 1.91
C LYS A 95 16.84 -9.46 1.82
N ASP A 96 17.28 -10.01 0.69
CA ASP A 96 18.71 -10.31 0.44
C ASP A 96 19.54 -9.05 0.13
N GLY A 97 18.89 -7.91 -0.10
CA GLY A 97 19.49 -6.62 -0.45
C GLY A 97 20.14 -6.60 -1.83
N SER A 98 19.81 -7.54 -2.73
CA SER A 98 20.43 -7.60 -4.07
C SER A 98 19.81 -6.61 -5.06
N GLY A 99 18.58 -6.17 -4.80
CA GLY A 99 17.77 -5.42 -5.75
C GLY A 99 16.45 -4.91 -5.17
N VAL A 100 15.71 -4.20 -6.01
CA VAL A 100 14.39 -3.64 -5.70
C VAL A 100 13.42 -4.02 -6.82
N LEU A 101 12.24 -4.48 -6.44
CA LEU A 101 11.13 -4.74 -7.35
C LEU A 101 10.17 -3.55 -7.40
N TYR A 102 9.65 -3.27 -8.58
CA TYR A 102 8.57 -2.31 -8.79
C TYR A 102 7.40 -3.01 -9.46
N ALA A 103 6.21 -2.89 -8.87
CA ALA A 103 4.95 -3.24 -9.52
C ALA A 103 4.48 -2.03 -10.35
N THR A 104 4.14 -2.23 -11.62
CA THR A 104 3.69 -1.16 -12.51
C THR A 104 2.20 -1.33 -12.84
N TYR A 105 1.41 -0.32 -12.47
CA TYR A 105 -0.04 -0.32 -12.65
C TYR A 105 -0.39 -0.15 -14.13
N MET A 106 0.05 0.94 -14.77
CA MET A 106 -0.23 1.16 -16.20
C MET A 106 0.62 0.30 -17.13
N GLY A 107 1.75 -0.23 -16.65
CA GLY A 107 2.63 -1.08 -17.43
C GLY A 107 2.21 -2.54 -17.47
N GLY A 108 1.43 -2.99 -16.49
CA GLY A 108 1.07 -4.39 -16.33
C GLY A 108 2.28 -5.30 -16.07
N THR A 109 3.31 -4.81 -15.38
CA THR A 109 4.57 -5.56 -15.16
C THR A 109 5.06 -5.54 -13.73
N VAL A 110 6.00 -6.45 -13.48
CA VAL A 110 6.95 -6.34 -12.37
C VAL A 110 8.35 -6.25 -12.98
N VAL A 111 9.14 -5.30 -12.50
CA VAL A 111 10.54 -5.12 -12.94
C VAL A 111 11.49 -5.18 -11.75
N TYR A 112 12.61 -5.89 -11.93
CA TYR A 112 13.69 -6.01 -10.96
C TYR A 112 14.87 -5.11 -11.32
N PHE A 113 15.26 -4.23 -10.41
CA PHE A 113 16.45 -3.39 -10.53
C PHE A 113 17.55 -3.85 -9.57
N PRO A 114 18.67 -4.38 -10.10
CA PRO A 114 19.87 -4.66 -9.29
C PRO A 114 20.43 -3.39 -8.64
N LEU A 115 21.03 -3.55 -7.46
CA LEU A 115 21.67 -2.45 -6.73
C LEU A 115 23.18 -2.44 -6.91
N ASN A 116 23.76 -1.24 -6.93
CA ASN A 116 25.18 -1.02 -6.71
C ASN A 116 25.55 -1.25 -5.23
N PRO A 117 26.84 -1.42 -4.89
CA PRO A 117 27.28 -1.59 -3.49
C PRO A 117 26.87 -0.44 -2.54
N ASP A 118 26.63 0.75 -3.08
CA ASP A 118 26.17 1.93 -2.34
C ASP A 118 24.64 2.01 -2.20
N GLY A 119 23.90 0.99 -2.64
CA GLY A 119 22.44 0.93 -2.55
C GLY A 119 21.69 1.71 -3.64
N THR A 120 22.39 2.36 -4.57
CA THR A 120 21.74 3.01 -5.72
C THR A 120 21.32 2.00 -6.78
N LEU A 121 20.32 2.35 -7.60
CA LEU A 121 19.91 1.51 -8.74
C LEU A 121 21.05 1.41 -9.77
N SER A 122 21.44 0.19 -10.15
CA SER A 122 22.46 -0.06 -11.16
C SER A 122 22.01 0.44 -12.53
N SER A 123 22.81 1.31 -13.17
CA SER A 123 22.54 1.86 -14.50
C SER A 123 22.95 0.93 -15.65
N THR A 124 23.70 -0.13 -15.37
CA THR A 124 24.29 -1.01 -16.41
C THR A 124 23.72 -2.41 -16.40
N SER A 125 23.07 -2.83 -15.32
CA SER A 125 22.48 -4.16 -15.22
C SER A 125 21.16 -4.26 -15.99
N ALA A 126 20.95 -5.40 -16.65
CA ALA A 126 19.68 -5.71 -17.28
C ALA A 126 18.55 -5.79 -16.24
N SER A 127 17.36 -5.37 -16.67
CA SER A 127 16.13 -5.34 -15.87
C SER A 127 14.95 -5.61 -16.80
N PRO A 128 14.79 -6.86 -17.26
CA PRO A 128 13.65 -7.22 -18.11
C PRO A 128 12.34 -7.07 -17.33
N ASP A 129 11.31 -6.55 -17.99
CA ASP A 129 9.95 -6.59 -17.46
C ASP A 129 9.44 -8.03 -17.43
N LEU A 130 8.83 -8.45 -16.32
CA LEU A 130 7.96 -9.62 -16.28
C LEU A 130 6.55 -9.20 -16.69
N GLU A 131 6.06 -9.76 -17.79
CA GLU A 131 4.69 -9.61 -18.26
C GLU A 131 3.78 -10.71 -17.69
N PHE A 132 2.51 -10.38 -17.51
CA PHE A 132 1.51 -11.28 -16.93
C PHE A 132 0.44 -11.64 -17.95
N PRO A 133 0.00 -12.92 -18.00
CA PRO A 133 -1.08 -13.31 -18.88
C PRO A 133 -2.41 -12.77 -18.37
N PHE A 134 -3.12 -12.06 -19.24
CA PHE A 134 -4.45 -11.54 -18.95
C PHE A 134 -5.51 -12.63 -19.21
N PRO A 135 -6.35 -13.00 -18.22
CA PRO A 135 -7.26 -14.13 -18.37
C PRO A 135 -8.55 -13.80 -19.14
N TYR A 136 -8.86 -12.53 -19.31
CA TYR A 136 -10.08 -12.09 -19.97
C TYR A 136 -9.83 -11.84 -21.46
N LYS A 137 -10.86 -12.05 -22.29
CA LYS A 137 -10.74 -11.96 -23.75
C LYS A 137 -10.60 -10.51 -24.23
N ASP A 138 -11.29 -9.58 -23.56
CA ASP A 138 -11.35 -8.17 -23.94
C ASP A 138 -11.12 -7.30 -22.69
N HIS A 139 -11.95 -7.47 -21.66
CA HIS A 139 -11.79 -6.88 -20.33
C HIS A 139 -12.39 -7.82 -19.25
N GLY A 140 -12.03 -7.61 -17.99
CA GLY A 140 -12.65 -8.22 -16.82
C GLY A 140 -14.00 -7.58 -16.48
N PRO A 141 -14.66 -7.98 -15.38
CA PRO A 141 -16.00 -7.48 -15.06
C PRO A 141 -16.14 -5.96 -14.94
N ASP A 142 -15.07 -5.25 -14.55
CA ASP A 142 -15.01 -3.79 -14.62
C ASP A 142 -14.33 -3.35 -15.93
N GLU A 143 -15.12 -2.83 -16.87
CA GLU A 143 -14.63 -2.49 -18.23
C GLU A 143 -13.61 -1.33 -18.23
N GLU A 144 -13.62 -0.49 -17.20
CA GLU A 144 -12.75 0.69 -17.12
C GLU A 144 -11.48 0.44 -16.29
N ARG A 145 -11.52 -0.52 -15.37
CA ARG A 145 -10.44 -0.79 -14.41
C ARG A 145 -9.76 -2.14 -14.61
N GLN A 146 -10.30 -2.99 -15.47
CA GLN A 146 -9.81 -4.33 -15.74
C GLN A 146 -9.71 -4.60 -17.24
N GLU A 147 -9.12 -3.68 -18.00
CA GLU A 147 -8.86 -3.84 -19.44
C GLU A 147 -7.54 -4.59 -19.74
N SER A 148 -6.66 -4.69 -18.74
CA SER A 148 -5.35 -5.33 -18.84
C SER A 148 -4.83 -5.69 -17.44
N PRO A 149 -3.67 -6.37 -17.30
CA PRO A 149 -3.02 -6.53 -16.00
C PRO A 149 -2.66 -5.18 -15.38
N HIS A 150 -2.94 -5.01 -14.08
CA HIS A 150 -2.62 -3.79 -13.33
C HIS A 150 -1.96 -4.16 -12.00
N LEU A 151 -0.63 -4.29 -12.01
CA LEU A 151 0.14 -4.75 -10.86
C LEU A 151 0.22 -3.62 -9.84
N HIS A 152 -0.40 -3.84 -8.68
CA HIS A 152 -0.55 -2.82 -7.66
C HIS A 152 0.39 -3.06 -6.46
N GLN A 153 0.82 -4.30 -6.21
CA GLN A 153 1.76 -4.59 -5.12
C GLN A 153 2.67 -5.76 -5.44
N VAL A 154 3.88 -5.74 -4.87
CA VAL A 154 4.77 -6.89 -4.75
C VAL A 154 5.16 -7.13 -3.29
N LEU A 155 5.16 -8.39 -2.86
CA LEU A 155 5.53 -8.85 -1.52
C LEU A 155 6.51 -10.02 -1.60
N GLU A 156 7.40 -10.17 -0.63
CA GLU A 156 8.34 -11.30 -0.56
C GLU A 156 8.09 -12.14 0.70
N ALA A 157 7.84 -13.44 0.52
CA ALA A 157 7.74 -14.42 1.61
C ALA A 157 9.13 -14.82 2.13
N LYS A 158 9.23 -15.45 3.30
CA LYS A 158 10.50 -15.91 3.90
C LYS A 158 11.20 -16.99 3.07
N ASP A 159 10.44 -17.74 2.27
CA ASP A 159 10.98 -18.77 1.38
C ASP A 159 11.48 -18.22 0.03
N GLY A 160 11.44 -16.89 -0.16
CA GLY A 160 11.91 -16.21 -1.37
C GLY A 160 10.89 -16.17 -2.51
N LYS A 161 9.68 -16.71 -2.33
CA LYS A 161 8.59 -16.47 -3.29
C LYS A 161 8.15 -15.02 -3.24
N ILE A 162 7.84 -14.47 -4.41
CA ILE A 162 7.32 -13.14 -4.59
C ILE A 162 5.85 -13.24 -4.96
N TYR A 163 5.01 -12.42 -4.35
CA TYR A 163 3.57 -12.35 -4.60
C TYR A 163 3.26 -11.00 -5.23
N ALA A 164 2.78 -10.99 -6.48
CA ALA A 164 2.42 -9.79 -7.20
C ALA A 164 0.90 -9.67 -7.32
N VAL A 165 0.34 -8.63 -6.71
CA VAL A 165 -1.09 -8.38 -6.64
C VAL A 165 -1.53 -7.64 -7.90
N ASP A 166 -2.46 -8.22 -8.64
CA ASP A 166 -2.92 -7.75 -9.95
C ASP A 166 -4.41 -7.42 -9.91
N LEU A 167 -4.71 -6.12 -9.88
CA LEU A 167 -6.08 -5.59 -9.86
C LEU A 167 -6.84 -6.02 -11.11
N GLY A 168 -6.21 -5.91 -12.27
CA GLY A 168 -6.82 -6.14 -13.57
C GLY A 168 -7.20 -7.60 -13.81
N SER A 169 -6.39 -8.54 -13.33
CA SER A 169 -6.58 -9.97 -13.58
C SER A 169 -7.33 -10.74 -12.48
N ASP A 170 -7.74 -10.08 -11.39
CA ASP A 170 -8.33 -10.72 -10.19
C ASP A 170 -7.42 -11.81 -9.58
N ARG A 171 -6.11 -11.55 -9.54
CA ARG A 171 -5.10 -12.54 -9.12
C ARG A 171 -4.05 -11.97 -8.21
N VAL A 172 -3.51 -12.85 -7.37
CA VAL A 172 -2.17 -12.67 -6.79
C VAL A 172 -1.24 -13.67 -7.46
N TRP A 173 -0.38 -13.20 -8.35
CA TRP A 173 0.61 -14.04 -9.02
C TRP A 173 1.70 -14.47 -8.06
N VAL A 174 2.12 -15.73 -8.14
CA VAL A 174 3.26 -16.25 -7.40
C VAL A 174 4.43 -16.39 -8.35
N ILE A 175 5.52 -15.74 -7.99
CA ILE A 175 6.72 -15.55 -8.80
C ILE A 175 7.91 -16.09 -8.03
N ARG A 176 8.91 -16.60 -8.73
CA ARG A 176 10.25 -16.84 -8.18
C ARG A 176 11.29 -16.07 -8.98
N ARG A 177 12.43 -15.81 -8.35
CA ARG A 177 13.63 -15.42 -9.09
C ARG A 177 14.20 -16.63 -9.83
N SER A 178 14.57 -16.42 -11.08
CA SER A 178 15.21 -17.42 -11.94
C SER A 178 16.57 -16.86 -12.37
N GLY A 179 17.63 -17.15 -11.60
CA GLY A 179 18.95 -16.56 -11.80
C GLY A 179 19.09 -15.16 -11.16
N VAL A 180 19.89 -14.29 -11.77
CA VAL A 180 20.29 -13.00 -11.17
C VAL A 180 19.22 -11.92 -11.36
N ASP A 181 18.62 -11.83 -12.53
CA ASP A 181 17.78 -10.70 -12.95
C ASP A 181 16.43 -11.11 -13.56
N ALA A 182 16.19 -12.39 -13.79
CA ALA A 182 14.92 -12.87 -14.34
C ALA A 182 13.94 -13.30 -13.23
N LEU A 183 12.66 -13.11 -13.56
CA LEU A 183 11.51 -13.51 -12.75
C LEU A 183 10.68 -14.52 -13.54
N GLU A 184 10.06 -15.46 -12.85
CA GLU A 184 9.24 -16.51 -13.47
C GLU A 184 7.95 -16.70 -12.68
N ILE A 185 6.80 -16.69 -13.37
CA ILE A 185 5.50 -17.03 -12.78
C ILE A 185 5.44 -18.54 -12.54
N VAL A 186 5.15 -18.93 -11.30
CA VAL A 186 5.05 -20.34 -10.87
C VAL A 186 3.65 -20.74 -10.39
N GLY A 187 2.73 -19.78 -10.33
CA GLY A 187 1.35 -20.02 -9.91
C GLY A 187 0.58 -18.73 -9.65
N TRP A 188 -0.63 -18.85 -9.13
CA TRP A 188 -1.43 -17.71 -8.70
C TRP A 188 -2.48 -18.10 -7.65
N LEU A 189 -2.88 -17.14 -6.84
CA LEU A 189 -4.06 -17.20 -5.98
C LEU A 189 -5.20 -16.49 -6.74
N GLN A 190 -6.33 -17.17 -6.89
CA GLN A 190 -7.47 -16.69 -7.67
C GLN A 190 -8.48 -16.02 -6.74
N LEU A 191 -8.76 -14.74 -6.97
CA LEU A 191 -9.86 -14.03 -6.31
C LEU A 191 -11.17 -14.14 -7.13
N PRO A 192 -12.32 -13.80 -6.54
CA PRO A 192 -13.57 -13.65 -7.28
C PRO A 192 -13.41 -12.67 -8.46
N GLU A 193 -14.09 -12.94 -9.56
CA GLU A 193 -14.08 -12.05 -10.73
C GLU A 193 -14.65 -10.66 -10.36
N GLY A 194 -13.98 -9.60 -10.80
CA GLY A 194 -14.34 -8.22 -10.50
C GLY A 194 -13.95 -7.75 -9.11
N ALA A 195 -13.21 -8.57 -8.34
CA ALA A 195 -12.76 -8.21 -7.02
C ALA A 195 -11.80 -7.02 -7.04
N GLY A 196 -10.82 -7.06 -7.94
CA GLY A 196 -9.75 -6.06 -8.07
C GLY A 196 -8.82 -6.04 -6.86
N PRO A 197 -8.00 -7.07 -6.62
CA PRO A 197 -7.07 -7.09 -5.49
C PRO A 197 -6.06 -5.94 -5.61
N ARG A 198 -5.77 -5.27 -4.49
CA ARG A 198 -4.89 -4.10 -4.45
C ARG A 198 -3.64 -4.35 -3.65
N HIS A 199 -3.79 -4.38 -2.33
CA HIS A 199 -2.71 -4.64 -1.37
C HIS A 199 -3.03 -5.87 -0.53
N ALA A 200 -1.99 -6.52 -0.02
CA ALA A 200 -2.05 -7.70 0.80
C ALA A 200 -0.96 -7.67 1.88
N VAL A 201 -1.17 -8.45 2.94
CA VAL A 201 -0.20 -8.63 4.04
C VAL A 201 -0.15 -10.08 4.46
N PHE A 202 1.06 -10.60 4.71
CA PHE A 202 1.21 -11.93 5.30
C PHE A 202 0.90 -11.89 6.79
N SER A 203 0.33 -12.97 7.33
CA SER A 203 0.39 -13.21 8.78
C SER A 203 1.85 -13.28 9.25
N PRO A 204 2.15 -13.01 10.54
CA PRO A 204 3.53 -13.06 11.04
C PRO A 204 4.24 -14.41 10.82
N ASP A 205 3.48 -15.51 10.84
CA ASP A 205 3.97 -16.86 10.57
C ASP A 205 3.91 -17.28 9.08
N GLU A 206 3.45 -16.38 8.21
CA GLU A 206 3.26 -16.56 6.76
C GLU A 206 2.39 -17.76 6.37
N LYS A 207 1.53 -18.24 7.29
CA LYS A 207 0.52 -19.25 6.97
C LYS A 207 -0.71 -18.67 6.28
N HIS A 208 -0.94 -17.38 6.41
CA HIS A 208 -2.05 -16.68 5.77
C HIS A 208 -1.57 -15.49 4.95
N LEU A 209 -2.27 -15.22 3.84
CA LEU A 209 -2.20 -13.96 3.11
C LEU A 209 -3.57 -13.29 3.16
N TYR A 210 -3.62 -12.08 3.74
CA TYR A 210 -4.81 -11.23 3.76
C TYR A 210 -4.76 -10.30 2.55
N VAL A 211 -5.75 -10.37 1.66
CA VAL A 211 -5.79 -9.59 0.41
C VAL A 211 -6.97 -8.63 0.45
N LEU A 212 -6.68 -7.33 0.43
CA LEU A 212 -7.68 -6.27 0.31
C LEU A 212 -7.92 -5.95 -1.16
N THR A 213 -9.18 -5.85 -1.53
CA THR A 213 -9.60 -5.58 -2.90
C THR A 213 -10.13 -4.15 -3.04
N GLU A 214 -9.63 -3.41 -4.04
CA GLU A 214 -10.00 -2.02 -4.28
C GLU A 214 -11.48 -1.88 -4.65
N LEU A 215 -11.93 -2.66 -5.65
CA LEU A 215 -13.22 -2.47 -6.32
C LEU A 215 -14.41 -3.00 -5.51
N THR A 216 -14.22 -4.10 -4.77
CA THR A 216 -15.30 -4.72 -3.97
C THR A 216 -15.18 -4.48 -2.46
N HIS A 217 -14.15 -3.75 -2.04
CA HIS A 217 -13.86 -3.41 -0.63
C HIS A 217 -13.76 -4.60 0.33
N SER A 218 -13.51 -5.79 -0.22
CA SER A 218 -13.51 -7.03 0.52
C SER A 218 -12.09 -7.40 0.97
N LEU A 219 -11.97 -7.88 2.21
CA LEU A 219 -10.76 -8.50 2.72
C LEU A 219 -10.93 -10.03 2.66
N PHE A 220 -10.08 -10.68 1.88
CA PHE A 220 -10.04 -12.14 1.71
C PHE A 220 -8.84 -12.74 2.42
N VAL A 221 -8.93 -14.02 2.81
CA VAL A 221 -7.81 -14.78 3.38
C VAL A 221 -7.50 -16.00 2.54
N PHE A 222 -6.22 -16.19 2.25
CA PHE A 222 -5.69 -17.42 1.67
C PHE A 222 -4.87 -18.17 2.71
N SER A 223 -5.01 -19.49 2.76
CA SER A 223 -4.06 -20.35 3.46
C SER A 223 -2.87 -20.67 2.55
N LEU A 224 -1.66 -20.52 3.07
CA LEU A 224 -0.39 -20.80 2.38
C LEU A 224 0.27 -22.11 2.85
N THR A 225 -0.33 -22.84 3.80
CA THR A 225 0.28 -24.04 4.39
C THR A 225 0.40 -25.22 3.43
N SER A 226 -0.41 -25.24 2.36
CA SER A 226 -0.43 -26.31 1.37
C SER A 226 -0.82 -25.73 0.01
N ALA A 227 -0.03 -24.77 -0.48
CA ALA A 227 -0.34 -24.07 -1.72
C ALA A 227 -0.29 -25.03 -2.93
N SER A 228 -1.46 -25.26 -3.52
CA SER A 228 -1.64 -25.75 -4.90
C SER A 228 -2.18 -24.60 -5.73
N TYR A 229 -1.73 -24.46 -6.97
CA TYR A 229 -2.18 -23.38 -7.85
C TYR A 229 -3.14 -23.88 -8.94
N PRO A 230 -4.25 -23.17 -9.21
CA PRO A 230 -4.72 -22.02 -8.45
C PRO A 230 -5.20 -22.39 -7.03
N SER A 231 -5.00 -21.49 -6.07
CA SER A 231 -5.63 -21.56 -4.75
C SER A 231 -6.72 -20.51 -4.63
N HIS A 232 -7.73 -20.77 -3.80
CA HIS A 232 -8.86 -19.86 -3.57
C HIS A 232 -8.89 -19.36 -2.12
N PRO A 233 -9.60 -18.24 -1.84
CA PRO A 233 -9.80 -17.77 -0.47
C PRO A 233 -10.48 -18.82 0.40
N LEU A 234 -10.30 -18.72 1.71
CA LEU A 234 -11.09 -19.46 2.68
C LEU A 234 -12.58 -19.08 2.50
N PRO A 235 -13.49 -20.06 2.33
CA PRO A 235 -14.85 -19.81 1.87
C PRO A 235 -15.71 -18.95 2.80
N ASP A 236 -15.36 -18.87 4.09
CA ASP A 236 -16.09 -18.10 5.11
C ASP A 236 -15.35 -16.82 5.54
N PHE A 237 -14.28 -16.43 4.85
CA PHE A 237 -13.50 -15.22 5.15
C PHE A 237 -13.63 -14.21 4.01
N SER A 238 -14.73 -13.47 4.01
CA SER A 238 -14.90 -12.26 3.22
C SER A 238 -15.62 -11.21 4.06
N ILE A 239 -15.00 -10.05 4.22
CA ILE A 239 -15.58 -8.93 4.96
C ILE A 239 -15.43 -7.64 4.19
N ASN A 240 -16.51 -6.88 4.06
CA ASN A 240 -16.49 -5.55 3.48
C ASN A 240 -15.96 -4.56 4.53
N ILE A 241 -14.92 -3.80 4.18
CA ILE A 241 -14.26 -2.86 5.09
C ILE A 241 -14.99 -1.51 5.20
N VAL A 242 -15.93 -1.19 4.30
CA VAL A 242 -16.64 0.10 4.32
C VAL A 242 -17.60 0.15 5.51
N PRO A 243 -17.72 1.29 6.23
CA PRO A 243 -18.67 1.43 7.33
C PRO A 243 -20.10 1.05 6.91
N PRO A 244 -20.84 0.27 7.74
CA PRO A 244 -22.20 -0.15 7.42
C PRO A 244 -23.20 1.02 7.34
N THR A 245 -22.81 2.20 7.81
CA THR A 245 -23.57 3.45 7.65
C THR A 245 -23.59 3.95 6.20
N VAL A 246 -22.67 3.49 5.35
CA VAL A 246 -22.61 3.86 3.93
C VAL A 246 -23.48 2.89 3.12
N PRO A 247 -24.52 3.37 2.41
CA PRO A 247 -25.39 2.48 1.64
C PRO A 247 -24.63 1.78 0.51
N ALA A 248 -24.96 0.52 0.21
CA ALA A 248 -24.31 -0.26 -0.85
C ALA A 248 -24.33 0.42 -2.25
N THR A 249 -25.35 1.25 -2.52
CA THR A 249 -25.44 2.05 -3.77
C THR A 249 -24.37 3.14 -3.87
N HIS A 250 -23.84 3.60 -2.73
CA HIS A 250 -22.79 4.61 -2.63
C HIS A 250 -21.41 3.97 -2.69
N GLN A 251 -21.26 2.78 -2.09
CA GLN A 251 -19.98 2.06 -2.01
C GLN A 251 -19.37 1.83 -3.40
N LYS A 252 -20.19 1.62 -4.44
CA LYS A 252 -19.72 1.49 -5.84
C LYS A 252 -18.88 2.66 -6.38
N TYR A 253 -18.88 3.81 -5.71
CA TYR A 253 -18.11 5.00 -6.09
C TYR A 253 -16.94 5.28 -5.13
N MET A 254 -16.73 4.38 -4.18
CA MET A 254 -15.61 4.37 -3.24
C MET A 254 -14.54 3.40 -3.72
N ASP A 255 -13.36 3.46 -3.13
CA ASP A 255 -12.26 2.53 -3.41
C ASP A 255 -11.56 2.16 -2.10
N SER A 256 -11.15 0.91 -1.93
CA SER A 256 -10.24 0.55 -0.83
C SER A 256 -8.78 0.85 -1.19
N ALA A 257 -7.92 0.99 -0.18
CA ALA A 257 -6.50 1.33 -0.40
C ALA A 257 -5.53 0.46 0.41
N GLU A 258 -5.18 0.88 1.62
CA GLU A 258 -4.09 0.26 2.37
C GLU A 258 -4.60 -0.87 3.25
N VAL A 259 -3.77 -1.89 3.45
CA VAL A 259 -3.99 -2.93 4.46
C VAL A 259 -2.69 -3.17 5.23
N ARG A 260 -2.76 -3.14 6.56
CA ARG A 260 -1.59 -3.25 7.45
C ARG A 260 -1.92 -4.12 8.66
N LEU A 261 -0.93 -4.85 9.14
CA LEU A 261 -0.93 -5.46 10.48
C LEU A 261 -0.32 -4.50 11.49
N ASN A 262 -0.64 -4.69 12.77
CA ASN A 262 0.13 -4.09 13.85
C ASN A 262 1.32 -5.02 14.22
N PRO A 263 2.57 -4.52 14.25
CA PRO A 263 3.74 -5.36 14.58
C PRO A 263 3.82 -5.77 16.06
N ALA A 264 3.17 -5.04 16.96
CA ALA A 264 3.21 -5.28 18.40
C ALA A 264 1.92 -5.91 18.95
N VAL A 265 0.81 -5.84 18.20
CA VAL A 265 -0.48 -6.37 18.60
C VAL A 265 -0.91 -7.45 17.60
N PRO A 266 -1.04 -8.72 18.03
CA PRO A 266 -1.41 -9.80 17.14
C PRO A 266 -2.88 -9.72 16.73
N ASN A 267 -3.22 -10.37 15.61
CA ASN A 267 -4.61 -10.66 15.21
C ASN A 267 -5.48 -9.41 15.03
N VAL A 268 -4.89 -8.31 14.53
CA VAL A 268 -5.57 -7.09 14.13
C VAL A 268 -5.05 -6.60 12.78
N ILE A 269 -5.98 -6.29 11.88
CA ILE A 269 -5.72 -5.69 10.57
C ILE A 269 -6.37 -4.30 10.54
N TYR A 270 -5.65 -3.34 9.96
CA TYR A 270 -6.17 -2.02 9.62
C TYR A 270 -6.30 -1.90 8.12
N ALA A 271 -7.45 -1.46 7.62
CA ALA A 271 -7.70 -1.30 6.20
C ALA A 271 -8.37 0.04 5.89
N SER A 272 -7.84 0.81 4.94
CA SER A 272 -8.38 2.13 4.60
C SER A 272 -9.33 2.09 3.39
N ASN A 273 -10.32 2.99 3.40
CA ASN A 273 -11.14 3.31 2.25
C ASN A 273 -10.92 4.76 1.80
N ARG A 274 -11.39 5.07 0.59
CA ARG A 274 -11.26 6.37 -0.06
C ARG A 274 -12.59 6.80 -0.69
N TRP A 275 -12.70 8.11 -0.91
CA TRP A 275 -13.71 8.75 -1.76
C TRP A 275 -15.14 8.79 -1.19
N GLU A 276 -15.35 8.53 0.10
CA GLU A 276 -16.70 8.62 0.69
C GLU A 276 -17.30 10.03 0.53
N LEU A 277 -16.46 11.06 0.68
CA LEU A 277 -16.86 12.46 0.54
C LEU A 277 -17.19 12.87 -0.90
N HIS A 278 -16.73 12.09 -1.89
CA HIS A 278 -16.81 12.40 -3.32
C HIS A 278 -17.92 11.63 -4.04
N VAL A 279 -18.62 10.72 -3.35
CA VAL A 279 -19.66 9.88 -3.96
C VAL A 279 -20.72 10.70 -4.69
N LYS A 280 -21.13 11.84 -4.11
CA LYS A 280 -22.14 12.72 -4.71
C LYS A 280 -21.65 13.46 -5.95
N GLU A 281 -20.37 13.81 -6.01
CA GLU A 281 -19.77 14.38 -7.21
C GLU A 281 -19.72 13.34 -8.33
N LYS A 282 -19.31 12.11 -8.00
CA LYS A 282 -19.25 10.98 -8.94
C LYS A 282 -20.64 10.55 -9.43
N ASN A 283 -21.67 10.62 -8.58
CA ASN A 283 -23.05 10.36 -8.97
C ASN A 283 -24.06 11.27 -8.24
N PRO A 284 -24.45 12.41 -8.87
CA PRO A 284 -25.41 13.35 -8.30
C PRO A 284 -26.81 12.78 -8.04
N GLY A 285 -27.18 11.69 -8.73
CA GLY A 285 -28.50 11.07 -8.65
C GLY A 285 -28.73 10.19 -7.41
N LEU A 286 -27.70 9.92 -6.61
CA LEU A 286 -27.82 9.12 -5.40
C LEU A 286 -28.62 9.87 -4.30
N PRO A 287 -29.27 9.16 -3.36
CA PRO A 287 -29.86 9.78 -2.17
C PRO A 287 -28.81 10.55 -1.34
N GLU A 288 -29.24 11.55 -0.57
CA GLU A 288 -28.35 12.21 0.39
C GLU A 288 -27.95 11.26 1.53
N ILE A 289 -26.67 11.29 1.92
CA ILE A 289 -26.22 10.67 3.16
C ILE A 289 -26.63 11.60 4.30
N LYS A 290 -27.48 11.10 5.21
CA LYS A 290 -28.09 11.91 6.27
C LYS A 290 -27.08 12.59 7.20
N GLU A 291 -25.92 11.97 7.39
CA GLU A 291 -24.87 12.46 8.28
C GLU A 291 -23.59 12.68 7.50
N LYS A 292 -23.18 13.96 7.42
CA LYS A 292 -21.93 14.35 6.76
C LYS A 292 -20.76 13.82 7.59
N GLN A 293 -19.93 12.99 6.98
CA GLN A 293 -18.74 12.47 7.63
C GLN A 293 -17.61 13.52 7.63
N PRO A 294 -16.75 13.51 8.66
CA PRO A 294 -15.60 14.41 8.71
C PRO A 294 -14.49 14.02 7.72
N GLY A 295 -14.46 12.76 7.28
CA GLY A 295 -13.45 12.15 6.43
C GLY A 295 -13.75 10.67 6.19
N ASP A 296 -12.86 10.01 5.46
CA ASP A 296 -12.90 8.57 5.23
C ASP A 296 -12.61 7.78 6.52
N ALA A 297 -12.94 6.49 6.50
CA ALA A 297 -12.73 5.60 7.63
C ALA A 297 -11.54 4.66 7.44
N VAL A 298 -11.05 4.15 8.56
CA VAL A 298 -10.20 2.97 8.62
C VAL A 298 -10.97 1.87 9.33
N ALA A 299 -11.08 0.71 8.68
CA ALA A 299 -11.59 -0.51 9.31
C ALA A 299 -10.53 -1.10 10.22
N VAL A 300 -10.92 -1.45 11.44
CA VAL A 300 -10.15 -2.26 12.39
C VAL A 300 -10.79 -3.64 12.42
N VAL A 301 -10.13 -4.60 11.81
CA VAL A 301 -10.59 -5.99 11.69
C VAL A 301 -9.89 -6.85 12.74
N LEU A 302 -10.65 -7.33 13.71
CA LEU A 302 -10.18 -8.22 14.76
C LEU A 302 -10.34 -9.67 14.32
N LEU A 303 -9.24 -10.42 14.37
CA LEU A 303 -9.17 -11.80 13.92
C LEU A 303 -9.24 -12.79 15.07
N SER A 304 -9.68 -14.02 14.78
CA SER A 304 -9.52 -15.16 15.68
C SER A 304 -8.05 -15.42 16.03
N GLU A 305 -7.83 -16.20 17.09
CA GLU A 305 -6.48 -16.52 17.57
C GLU A 305 -5.59 -17.15 16.48
N ASP A 306 -6.16 -18.00 15.64
CA ASP A 306 -5.49 -18.64 14.49
C ASP A 306 -5.38 -17.73 13.25
N GLY A 307 -5.95 -16.53 13.28
CA GLY A 307 -5.95 -15.56 12.19
C GLY A 307 -6.85 -15.94 11.00
N ALA A 308 -7.63 -17.03 11.09
CA ALA A 308 -8.37 -17.62 9.98
C ALA A 308 -9.86 -17.26 9.95
N ARG A 309 -10.35 -16.39 10.87
CA ARG A 309 -11.73 -15.89 10.89
C ARG A 309 -11.77 -14.44 11.41
N VAL A 310 -12.73 -13.67 10.93
CA VAL A 310 -13.07 -12.35 11.50
C VAL A 310 -13.95 -12.52 12.74
N GLU A 311 -13.58 -11.88 13.83
CA GLU A 311 -14.39 -11.82 15.05
C GLU A 311 -15.21 -10.54 15.15
N GLU A 312 -14.63 -9.40 14.78
CA GLU A 312 -15.28 -8.11 14.85
C GLU A 312 -14.67 -7.15 13.82
N VAL A 313 -15.49 -6.24 13.30
CA VAL A 313 -15.01 -5.08 12.54
C VAL A 313 -15.51 -3.82 13.21
N LYS A 314 -14.57 -2.92 13.48
CA LYS A 314 -14.84 -1.55 13.96
C LYS A 314 -14.37 -0.56 12.91
N HIS A 315 -14.80 0.69 13.03
CA HIS A 315 -14.41 1.77 12.12
C HIS A 315 -13.93 2.98 12.91
N VAL A 316 -12.76 3.49 12.54
CA VAL A 316 -12.22 4.76 13.02
C VAL A 316 -12.51 5.82 11.98
N ARG A 317 -13.29 6.84 12.35
CA ARG A 317 -13.55 8.01 11.49
C ARG A 317 -12.39 9.00 11.63
N THR A 318 -11.81 9.39 10.49
CA THR A 318 -10.67 10.30 10.41
C THR A 318 -11.12 11.68 9.90
N GLY A 319 -10.21 12.66 9.92
CA GLY A 319 -10.38 13.91 9.19
C GLY A 319 -9.89 13.86 7.74
N CYS A 320 -9.27 12.77 7.31
CA CYS A 320 -8.60 12.66 6.02
C CYS A 320 -9.55 12.35 4.86
N ASP A 321 -9.27 12.93 3.70
CA ASP A 321 -10.03 12.74 2.46
C ASP A 321 -9.21 11.94 1.43
N ALA A 322 -9.74 10.80 1.00
CA ALA A 322 -9.08 9.78 0.21
C ALA A 322 -7.82 9.23 0.90
N ILE A 323 -7.99 8.42 1.96
CA ILE A 323 -6.88 7.80 2.71
C ILE A 323 -6.14 6.76 1.85
N ARG A 324 -5.14 7.24 1.10
CA ARG A 324 -4.21 6.40 0.35
C ARG A 324 -2.92 6.09 1.12
N ALA A 325 -2.50 6.97 2.02
CA ALA A 325 -1.34 6.77 2.88
C ALA A 325 -1.78 6.25 4.26
N MET A 326 -1.29 5.07 4.66
CA MET A 326 -1.47 4.56 6.03
C MET A 326 -0.33 3.61 6.41
N ARG A 327 0.43 3.94 7.47
CA ARG A 327 1.45 3.06 8.06
C ARG A 327 1.43 3.04 9.57
N VAL A 328 1.56 1.84 10.13
CA VAL A 328 1.74 1.61 11.58
C VAL A 328 3.21 1.83 11.95
N SER A 329 3.47 2.49 13.08
CA SER A 329 4.83 2.70 13.59
C SER A 329 5.51 1.36 13.89
N PRO A 330 6.85 1.26 13.81
CA PRO A 330 7.57 0.01 14.06
C PRO A 330 7.31 -0.60 15.45
N ASP A 331 7.02 0.22 16.45
CA ASP A 331 6.67 -0.22 17.80
C ASP A 331 5.17 -0.49 18.01
N GLY A 332 4.36 -0.35 16.96
CA GLY A 332 2.92 -0.63 16.96
C GLY A 332 2.05 0.38 17.70
N LYS A 333 2.63 1.46 18.24
CA LYS A 333 1.90 2.41 19.10
C LYS A 333 1.15 3.49 18.35
N TYR A 334 1.50 3.75 17.09
CA TYR A 334 0.91 4.82 16.31
C TYR A 334 0.56 4.36 14.89
N VAL A 335 -0.43 5.01 14.30
CA VAL A 335 -0.70 4.94 12.87
C VAL A 335 -0.62 6.35 12.29
N ALA A 336 0.22 6.51 11.27
CA ALA A 336 0.26 7.71 10.45
C ALA A 336 -0.63 7.47 9.24
N LEU A 337 -1.51 8.43 8.94
CA LEU A 337 -2.35 8.41 7.76
C LEU A 337 -2.52 9.82 7.20
N ALA A 338 -2.76 9.92 5.90
CA ALA A 338 -2.97 11.21 5.25
C ALA A 338 -4.00 11.09 4.15
N GLY A 339 -4.73 12.18 3.93
CA GLY A 339 -5.67 12.27 2.82
C GLY A 339 -4.99 12.79 1.56
N GLN A 340 -5.16 12.04 0.47
CA GLN A 340 -4.66 12.42 -0.84
C GLN A 340 -5.30 13.72 -1.31
N GLU A 341 -6.61 13.88 -1.13
CA GLU A 341 -7.39 15.02 -1.63
C GLU A 341 -7.62 16.12 -0.59
N GLY A 342 -7.26 15.89 0.67
CA GLY A 342 -7.47 16.87 1.73
C GLY A 342 -7.47 16.25 3.13
N GLY A 343 -7.86 17.06 4.13
CA GLY A 343 -7.96 16.59 5.52
C GLY A 343 -6.63 16.45 6.28
N GLY A 344 -5.50 16.66 5.61
CA GLY A 344 -4.20 16.80 6.25
C GLY A 344 -3.47 15.48 6.49
N PHE A 345 -2.47 15.56 7.36
CA PHE A 345 -1.73 14.42 7.90
C PHE A 345 -2.09 14.20 9.36
N GLU A 346 -2.50 12.99 9.72
CA GLU A 346 -2.89 12.62 11.08
C GLU A 346 -1.97 11.53 11.64
N VAL A 347 -1.68 11.61 12.94
CA VAL A 347 -1.05 10.54 13.70
C VAL A 347 -2.01 10.13 14.81
N TRP A 348 -2.36 8.85 14.84
CA TRP A 348 -3.28 8.25 15.80
C TRP A 348 -2.52 7.34 16.74
N GLN A 349 -2.76 7.47 18.05
CA GLN A 349 -2.29 6.51 19.03
C GLN A 349 -3.18 5.27 19.00
N VAL A 350 -2.55 4.09 18.94
CA VAL A 350 -3.19 2.79 19.04
C VAL A 350 -3.22 2.36 20.51
N GLY A 351 -4.42 2.06 20.99
CA GLY A 351 -4.71 1.55 22.33
C GLY A 351 -5.67 0.35 22.28
N GLY A 352 -6.31 0.05 23.41
CA GLY A 352 -7.11 -1.16 23.57
C GLY A 352 -6.24 -2.42 23.69
N LYS A 353 -6.78 -3.47 24.31
CA LYS A 353 -6.04 -4.75 24.46
C LYS A 353 -5.79 -5.45 23.12
N ARG A 354 -6.57 -5.11 22.08
CA ARG A 354 -6.51 -5.72 20.76
C ARG A 354 -6.12 -4.72 19.66
N GLY A 355 -5.62 -3.54 20.02
CA GLY A 355 -5.24 -2.50 19.05
C GLY A 355 -6.44 -1.77 18.43
N ASP A 356 -7.58 -1.85 19.10
CA ASP A 356 -8.90 -1.49 18.56
C ASP A 356 -9.45 -0.16 19.03
N GLU A 357 -8.70 0.57 19.84
CA GLU A 357 -9.06 1.90 20.30
C GLU A 357 -8.05 2.92 19.76
N TRP A 358 -8.48 3.78 18.86
CA TRP A 358 -7.62 4.82 18.29
C TRP A 358 -7.95 6.18 18.88
N LYS A 359 -6.91 6.94 19.22
CA LYS A 359 -7.04 8.31 19.70
C LYS A 359 -6.14 9.23 18.88
N LEU A 360 -6.71 10.29 18.32
CA LEU A 360 -5.93 11.28 17.56
C LEU A 360 -4.84 11.87 18.48
N ALA A 361 -3.59 11.70 18.06
CA ALA A 361 -2.41 12.10 18.83
C ALA A 361 -1.82 13.41 18.32
N ALA A 362 -1.80 13.63 17.00
CA ALA A 362 -1.41 14.88 16.38
C ALA A 362 -2.01 14.98 14.98
N LYS A 363 -2.11 16.20 14.45
CA LYS A 363 -2.46 16.44 13.06
C LYS A 363 -1.80 17.70 12.51
N ASP A 364 -1.67 17.78 11.20
CA ASP A 364 -1.28 18.97 10.46
C ASP A 364 -2.14 19.07 9.19
N ASP A 365 -3.06 20.04 9.20
CA ASP A 365 -4.02 20.28 8.13
C ASP A 365 -3.36 20.92 6.90
N SER A 366 -2.08 21.33 6.94
CA SER A 366 -1.39 21.98 5.81
C SER A 366 -0.69 21.01 4.87
N ILE A 367 -0.61 19.73 5.26
CA ILE A 367 0.08 18.68 4.50
C ILE A 367 -0.95 17.94 3.63
N HIS A 368 -0.87 18.15 2.32
CA HIS A 368 -1.80 17.59 1.34
C HIS A 368 -1.10 16.84 0.21
N GLY A 369 -1.87 16.10 -0.60
CA GLY A 369 -1.34 15.35 -1.75
C GLY A 369 -0.47 14.18 -1.34
N VAL A 370 -0.60 13.68 -0.11
CA VAL A 370 0.20 12.57 0.41
C VAL A 370 -0.45 11.25 0.01
N THR A 371 0.31 10.36 -0.62
CA THR A 371 -0.15 9.04 -1.03
C THR A 371 0.60 7.90 -0.36
N ASP A 372 1.76 8.16 0.25
CA ASP A 372 2.43 7.21 1.15
C ASP A 372 3.24 7.96 2.23
N CYS A 373 3.60 7.25 3.29
CA CYS A 373 4.50 7.74 4.32
C CYS A 373 5.38 6.62 4.89
N LEU A 374 6.56 6.97 5.39
CA LEU A 374 7.54 6.04 5.94
C LEU A 374 8.01 6.52 7.32
N TRP A 375 7.86 5.67 8.34
CA TRP A 375 8.47 5.88 9.65
C TRP A 375 9.98 5.60 9.54
N LEU A 376 10.80 6.53 10.01
CA LEU A 376 12.27 6.51 9.86
C LEU A 376 13.02 6.10 11.13
#